data_AF-A0A924NTS4-F1
#
_entry.id   AF-A0A924NTS4-F1
#
_cell.length_a   1.000
_cell.length_b   1.000
_cell.length_c   1.000
_cell.angle_alpha   90.00
_cell.angle_beta   90.00
_cell.angle_gamma   90.00
#
_symmetry.space_group_name_H-M   'P 1'
#
loop_
_entity.id
_entity.type
_entity.pdbx_description
1 polymer ?
#
loop_
_entity_poly.entity_id
_entity_poly.type
_entity_poly.pdbx_seq_one_letter_code
_entity_poly.pdbx_strand_id
1 'polypeptide(L)'
;MVFIYALPAVAAAQTTAPVPATPKTQAEPAKYRSALEGYRPYTDEKTVDWKAANDTAGRIGGWRVYAKEARQPQASSPAENATPAIPQAKP
;
A
#
# COMPACT_ATOMS: atom_id res chain seq x y z
N MET A 1 -21.26 35.02 9.76
CA MET A 1 -21.55 35.62 8.45
C MET A 1 -20.68 34.90 7.43
N VAL A 2 -21.26 33.96 6.69
CA VAL A 2 -20.57 33.01 5.80
C VAL A 2 -20.59 33.57 4.39
N PHE A 3 -19.43 33.71 3.76
CA PHE A 3 -19.31 33.93 2.32
C PHE A 3 -18.40 32.85 1.74
N ILE A 4 -19.01 31.84 1.11
CA ILE A 4 -18.30 30.86 0.29
C ILE A 4 -18.46 31.33 -1.16
N TYR A 5 -17.37 31.81 -1.74
CA TYR A 5 -17.30 32.08 -3.18
C TYR A 5 -17.18 30.74 -3.92
N ALA A 6 -18.21 30.39 -4.69
CA ALA A 6 -18.14 29.28 -5.64
C ALA A 6 -17.54 29.79 -6.96
N LEU A 7 -16.34 29.30 -7.31
CA LEU A 7 -15.74 29.50 -8.62
C LEU A 7 -16.40 28.53 -9.62
N PRO A 8 -16.89 28.97 -10.79
CA PRO A 8 -17.37 28.06 -11.81
C PRO A 8 -16.20 27.32 -12.46
N ALA A 9 -16.18 26.00 -12.35
CA ALA A 9 -15.27 25.15 -13.11
C ALA A 9 -15.67 25.16 -14.58
N VAL A 10 -14.81 25.70 -15.45
CA VAL A 10 -15.00 25.67 -16.90
C VAL A 10 -14.64 24.27 -17.39
N ALA A 11 -15.64 23.50 -17.81
CA ALA A 11 -15.43 22.20 -18.45
C ALA A 11 -14.95 22.42 -19.90
N ALA A 12 -13.67 22.20 -20.16
CA ALA A 12 -13.15 22.15 -21.53
C ALA A 12 -13.70 20.90 -22.23
N ALA A 13 -14.59 21.10 -23.20
CA ALA A 13 -15.03 20.05 -24.11
C ALA A 13 -13.84 19.55 -24.93
N GLN A 14 -13.64 18.23 -24.98
CA GLN A 14 -12.53 17.62 -25.70
C GLN A 14 -12.82 17.68 -27.20
N THR A 15 -12.12 18.54 -27.93
CA THR A 15 -12.14 18.53 -29.39
C THR A 15 -11.33 17.34 -29.90
N THR A 16 -12.02 16.32 -30.40
CA THR A 16 -11.37 15.19 -31.08
C THR A 16 -10.88 15.65 -32.46
N ALA A 17 -9.57 15.86 -32.61
CA ALA A 17 -8.97 16.07 -33.92
C ALA A 17 -9.08 14.79 -34.77
N PRO A 18 -9.36 14.88 -36.08
CA PRO A 18 -9.40 13.71 -36.95
C PRO A 18 -7.98 13.12 -37.08
N VAL A 19 -7.80 11.90 -36.60
CA VAL A 19 -6.56 11.13 -36.76
C VAL A 19 -6.54 10.51 -38.17
N PRO A 20 -5.46 10.64 -38.95
CA PRO A 20 -5.35 10.00 -40.26
C PRO A 20 -5.42 8.47 -40.12
N ALA A 21 -6.22 7.83 -40.97
CA ALA A 21 -6.44 6.40 -40.93
C ALA A 21 -5.20 5.64 -41.42
N THR A 22 -4.40 5.12 -40.49
CA THR A 22 -3.38 4.11 -40.80
C THR A 22 -4.05 2.78 -41.17
N PRO A 23 -3.56 2.06 -42.19
CA PRO A 23 -4.07 0.73 -42.53
C PRO A 23 -3.93 -0.19 -41.32
N LYS A 24 -5.06 -0.76 -40.88
CA LYS A 24 -5.09 -1.67 -39.73
C LYS A 24 -4.41 -2.97 -40.14
N THR A 25 -3.17 -3.16 -39.72
CA THR A 25 -2.52 -4.47 -39.74
C THR A 25 -3.41 -5.41 -38.93
N GLN A 26 -3.75 -6.57 -39.50
CA GLN A 26 -4.56 -7.57 -38.84
C GLN A 26 -3.75 -8.08 -37.64
N ALA A 27 -4.11 -7.59 -36.45
CA ALA A 27 -3.45 -7.98 -35.22
C ALA A 27 -3.73 -9.46 -34.95
N GLU A 28 -2.69 -10.20 -34.59
CA GLU A 28 -2.81 -11.54 -34.04
C GLU A 28 -3.87 -11.56 -32.93
N PRO A 29 -4.71 -12.61 -32.86
CA PRO A 29 -5.71 -12.70 -31.81
C PRO A 29 -5.02 -12.70 -30.45
N ALA A 30 -5.41 -11.75 -29.58
CA ALA A 30 -4.87 -11.68 -28.24
C ALA A 30 -5.15 -13.00 -27.51
N LYS A 31 -4.11 -13.60 -26.93
CA LYS A 31 -4.26 -14.78 -26.07
C LYS A 31 -5.04 -14.35 -24.83
N TYR A 32 -6.32 -14.71 -24.78
CA TYR A 32 -7.15 -14.44 -23.63
C TYR A 32 -6.73 -15.37 -22.48
N ARG A 33 -6.35 -14.76 -21.36
CA ARG A 33 -6.11 -15.46 -20.10
C ARG A 33 -7.10 -14.89 -19.08
N SER A 34 -7.83 -15.76 -18.39
CA SER A 34 -8.82 -15.30 -17.41
C SER A 34 -8.11 -14.72 -16.19
N ALA A 35 -8.62 -13.62 -15.64
CA ALA A 35 -8.17 -13.10 -14.35
C ALA A 35 -8.47 -14.07 -13.18
N LEU A 36 -9.42 -14.99 -13.40
CA LEU A 36 -9.77 -16.05 -12.46
C LEU A 36 -9.00 -17.34 -12.75
N GLU A 37 -8.07 -17.33 -13.69
CA GLU A 37 -7.26 -18.50 -13.99
C GLU A 37 -6.35 -18.83 -12.80
N GLY A 38 -6.63 -19.94 -12.13
CA GLY A 38 -5.99 -20.32 -10.87
C GLY A 38 -6.68 -19.78 -9.62
N TYR A 39 -7.87 -19.18 -9.74
CA TYR A 39 -8.68 -18.81 -8.58
C TYR A 39 -8.99 -20.05 -7.75
N ARG A 40 -8.60 -20.01 -6.47
CA ARG A 40 -8.99 -21.05 -5.51
C ARG A 40 -10.32 -20.64 -4.89
N PRO A 41 -11.32 -21.54 -4.88
CA PRO A 41 -12.56 -21.26 -4.19
C PRO A 41 -12.28 -20.97 -2.71
N TYR A 42 -13.05 -20.06 -2.14
CA TYR A 42 -13.03 -19.85 -0.70
C TYR A 42 -13.41 -21.16 -0.01
N THR A 43 -12.58 -21.59 0.92
CA THR A 43 -12.86 -22.71 1.82
C THR A 43 -13.10 -22.15 3.20
N ASP A 44 -14.14 -22.62 3.88
CA ASP A 44 -14.37 -22.25 5.28
C ASP A 44 -13.14 -22.57 6.12
N GLU A 45 -12.59 -21.52 6.72
CA GLU A 45 -11.53 -21.65 7.70
C GLU A 45 -12.11 -22.24 8.98
N LYS A 46 -11.31 -23.02 9.70
CA LYS A 46 -11.74 -23.64 10.95
C LYS A 46 -12.15 -22.54 11.94
N THR A 47 -13.42 -22.52 12.31
CA THR A 47 -13.92 -21.63 13.37
C THR A 47 -13.15 -21.92 14.65
N VAL A 48 -12.31 -20.96 15.05
CA VAL A 48 -11.61 -20.99 16.33
C VAL A 48 -12.55 -20.54 17.43
N ASP A 49 -12.34 -21.05 18.65
CA ASP A 49 -13.06 -20.57 19.81
C ASP A 49 -12.76 -19.08 20.03
N TRP A 50 -13.81 -18.25 20.00
CA TRP A 50 -13.67 -16.79 20.05
C TRP A 50 -13.00 -16.34 21.36
N LYS A 51 -13.26 -17.06 22.45
CA LYS A 51 -12.76 -16.71 23.78
C LYS A 51 -11.26 -16.98 23.85
N ALA A 52 -10.81 -18.14 23.40
CA ALA A 52 -9.39 -18.50 23.33
C ALA A 52 -8.59 -17.54 22.43
N ALA A 53 -9.17 -17.10 21.31
CA ALA A 53 -8.57 -16.10 20.43
C ALA A 53 -8.37 -14.75 21.15
N ASN A 54 -9.40 -14.33 21.89
CA ASN A 54 -9.35 -13.07 22.64
C ASN A 54 -8.43 -13.12 23.87
N ASP A 55 -8.39 -14.25 24.58
CA ASP A 55 -7.45 -14.45 25.68
C ASP A 55 -6.00 -14.36 25.17
N THR A 56 -5.74 -14.89 23.97
CA THR A 56 -4.44 -14.77 23.31
C THR A 56 -4.10 -13.32 22.96
N ALA A 57 -5.04 -12.57 22.37
CA ALA A 57 -4.85 -11.15 22.07
C ALA A 57 -4.63 -10.31 23.35
N GLY A 58 -5.37 -10.63 24.43
CA GLY A 58 -5.20 -10.03 25.75
C GLY A 58 -3.83 -10.29 26.35
N ARG A 59 -3.31 -11.52 26.23
CA ARG A 59 -1.95 -11.89 26.67
C ARG A 59 -0.85 -11.17 25.88
N ILE A 60 -1.02 -10.97 24.58
CA ILE A 60 -0.10 -10.18 23.75
C ILE A 60 -0.16 -8.69 24.15
N GLY A 61 -1.25 -8.26 24.79
CA GLY A 61 -1.39 -6.93 25.39
C GLY A 61 -2.03 -5.88 24.46
N GLY A 62 -2.45 -6.28 23.26
CA GLY A 62 -3.17 -5.45 22.30
C GLY A 62 -2.52 -4.08 22.03
N TRP A 63 -3.36 -3.09 21.71
CA TRP A 63 -2.91 -1.71 21.40
C TRP A 63 -2.18 -1.01 22.57
N ARG A 64 -2.34 -1.51 23.81
CA ARG A 64 -1.71 -0.93 25.01
C ARG A 64 -0.20 -1.18 25.06
N VAL A 65 0.31 -2.23 24.41
CA VAL A 65 1.76 -2.44 24.26
C VAL A 65 2.36 -1.34 23.40
N TYR A 66 1.79 -1.11 22.22
CA TYR A 66 2.22 -0.02 21.33
C TYR A 66 2.06 1.36 21.99
N ALA A 67 0.99 1.59 22.74
CA ALA A 67 0.81 2.84 23.46
C ALA A 67 1.84 3.04 24.59
N LYS A 68 2.34 1.96 25.20
CA LYS A 68 3.42 2.02 26.19
C LYS A 68 4.75 2.30 25.49
N GLU A 69 5.06 1.62 24.39
CA GLU A 69 6.27 1.87 23.58
C GLU A 69 6.31 3.31 23.05
N ALA A 70 5.18 3.84 22.56
CA ALA A 70 5.10 5.22 22.08
C ALA A 70 5.29 6.28 23.18
N ARG A 71 5.05 5.92 24.45
CA ARG A 71 5.27 6.80 25.61
C ARG A 71 6.63 6.61 26.26
N GLN A 72 7.36 5.56 25.90
CA GLN A 72 8.73 5.42 26.35
C GLN A 72 9.59 6.42 25.56
N PRO A 73 10.28 7.35 26.24
CA PRO A 73 11.30 8.13 25.56
C PRO A 73 12.32 7.14 25.03
N GLN A 74 12.60 7.21 23.72
CA GLN A 74 13.58 6.34 23.09
C GLN A 74 14.89 6.51 23.85
N ALA A 75 15.29 5.47 24.57
CA ALA A 75 16.60 5.46 25.20
C ALA A 75 17.59 5.64 24.06
N SER A 76 18.33 6.76 24.08
CA SER A 76 19.43 6.97 23.15
C SER A 76 20.36 5.78 23.27
N SER A 77 20.34 4.91 22.26
CA SER A 77 21.27 3.81 22.17
C SER A 77 22.68 4.40 22.18
N PRO A 78 23.61 4.00 23.07
CA PRO A 78 24.98 4.48 23.02
C PRO A 78 25.69 3.77 21.87
N ALA A 79 25.37 4.19 20.65
CA ALA A 79 26.04 3.75 19.44
C ALA A 79 26.00 4.83 18.35
N GLU A 80 26.13 6.09 18.76
CA GLU A 80 26.44 7.20 17.85
C GLU A 80 27.78 7.82 18.27
N ASN A 81 28.82 6.99 18.34
CA ASN A 81 30.22 7.38 18.29
C ASN A 81 31.05 6.17 17.80
N ALA A 82 30.67 5.62 16.65
CA ALA A 82 31.57 4.83 15.82
C ALA A 82 31.46 5.39 14.41
N THR A 83 32.25 6.42 14.15
CA THR A 83 32.55 6.91 12.80
C THR A 83 32.80 5.71 11.89
N PRO A 84 32.10 5.54 10.75
CA PRO A 84 32.49 4.54 9.78
C PRO A 84 33.84 4.97 9.21
N ALA A 85 34.90 4.29 9.63
CA ALA A 85 36.20 4.39 8.97
C ALA A 85 36.02 3.88 7.53
N ILE A 86 36.06 4.80 6.58
CA ILE A 86 36.14 4.50 5.16
C ILE A 86 37.42 3.67 4.95
N PRO A 87 37.37 2.44 4.41
CA PRO A 87 38.58 1.67 4.13
C PRO A 87 39.36 2.39 3.03
N GLN A 88 40.57 2.85 3.35
CA GLN A 88 41.50 3.32 2.34
C GLN A 88 41.97 2.10 1.53
N ALA A 89 41.60 2.06 0.26
CA ALA A 89 42.19 1.14 -0.71
C ALA A 89 43.65 1.57 -0.96
N LYS A 90 44.58 0.67 -0.66
CA LYS A 90 46.02 0.82 -0.98
C LYS A 90 46.28 0.20 -2.36
N PRO A 91 47.13 0.80 -3.21
CA PRO A 91 47.49 0.23 -4.52
C PRO A 91 48.19 -1.13 -4.41
#